data_AF-A0A4P9VIV3-F1
#
_entry.id   AF-A0A4P9VIV3-F1
#
_cell.length_a   1.000
_cell.length_b   1.000
_cell.length_c   1.000
_cell.angle_alpha   90.00
_cell.angle_beta   90.00
_cell.angle_gamma   90.00
#
_symmetry.space_group_name_H-M   'P 1'
#
loop_
_entity.id
_entity.type
_entity.pdbx_description
1 polymer ?
#
loop_
_entity_poly.entity_id
_entity_poly.type
_entity_poly.pdbx_seq_one_letter_code
_entity_poly.pdbx_strand_id
1 'polypeptide(L)'
;MLELIVGVNKSVVIGHDVVITYIGCKLINSRKSFTFHASKNGNFYDLFSVRYGERQALFGVTMFVVRKTKSDIVCWQNATGQISIGFDAPKNIEINREEIYTKKYGKKVA
;
A
#
# COMPACT_ATOMS: atom_id res chain seq x y z
N MET A 1 0.21 -7.93 -12.78
CA MET A 1 -0.35 -7.89 -11.41
C MET A 1 0.68 -8.42 -10.42
N LEU A 2 1.15 -7.57 -9.51
CA LEU A 2 2.00 -7.93 -8.37
C LEU A 2 1.19 -7.81 -7.08
N GLU A 3 1.41 -8.71 -6.13
CA GLU A 3 0.75 -8.68 -4.82
C GLU A 3 1.81 -8.58 -3.71
N LEU A 4 1.65 -7.63 -2.78
CA LEU A 4 2.54 -7.46 -1.63
C LEU A 4 1.74 -7.46 -0.33
N ILE A 5 2.23 -8.21 0.66
CA ILE A 5 1.74 -8.15 2.04
C ILE A 5 2.47 -7.01 2.76
N VAL A 6 1.70 -6.09 3.34
CA VAL A 6 2.19 -4.85 3.95
C VAL A 6 1.58 -4.68 5.33
N GLY A 7 2.43 -4.44 6.33
CA GLY A 7 2.02 -4.14 7.71
C GLY A 7 1.60 -2.69 7.90
N VAL A 8 0.86 -2.40 8.98
CA VAL A 8 0.60 -1.02 9.40
C VAL A 8 1.90 -0.25 9.58
N ASN A 9 1.93 1.00 9.12
CA ASN A 9 3.08 1.90 9.05
C ASN A 9 4.27 1.35 8.24
N LYS A 10 4.02 0.37 7.36
CA LYS A 10 5.00 -0.07 6.36
C LYS A 10 4.66 0.51 5.00
N SER A 11 5.70 0.69 4.21
CA SER A 11 5.64 1.39 2.94
C SER A 11 5.96 0.49 1.76
N VAL A 12 5.34 0.80 0.62
CA VAL A 12 5.68 0.27 -0.69
C VAL A 12 6.22 1.41 -1.54
N VAL A 13 7.36 1.20 -2.18
CA VAL A 13 7.93 2.10 -3.16
C VAL A 13 7.45 1.68 -4.54
N ILE A 14 6.95 2.65 -5.31
CA ILE A 14 6.54 2.49 -6.71
C ILE A 14 7.50 3.32 -7.56
N GLY A 15 8.18 2.68 -8.50
CA GLY A 15 9.28 3.29 -9.25
C GLY A 15 10.44 3.64 -8.34
N HIS A 16 10.86 4.91 -8.36
CA HIS A 16 12.01 5.41 -7.58
C HIS A 16 11.69 6.64 -6.73
N ASP A 17 10.46 7.14 -6.81
CA ASP A 17 10.07 8.43 -6.25
C ASP A 17 8.73 8.42 -5.51
N VAL A 18 7.88 7.39 -5.69
CA VAL A 18 6.58 7.29 -5.02
C VAL A 18 6.66 6.32 -3.85
N VAL A 19 6.13 6.72 -2.69
CA VAL A 19 6.01 5.89 -1.50
C VAL A 19 4.55 5.85 -1.05
N ILE A 20 4.01 4.64 -0.84
CA ILE A 20 2.68 4.41 -0.29
C ILE A 20 2.81 3.74 1.06
N THR A 21 2.41 4.42 2.12
CA THR A 21 2.42 3.88 3.48
C THR A 21 1.02 3.44 3.88
N TYR A 22 0.88 2.19 4.31
CA TYR A 22 -0.38 1.72 4.87
C TYR A 22 -0.54 2.21 6.31
N ILE A 23 -1.54 3.05 6.58
CA ILE A 23 -1.73 3.70 7.89
C ILE A 23 -2.61 2.85 8.83
N GLY A 24 -3.58 2.13 8.28
CA GLY A 24 -4.47 1.30 9.08
C GLY A 24 -5.84 1.13 8.43
N CYS A 25 -6.78 0.50 9.13
CA CYS A 25 -8.14 0.36 8.65
C CYS A 25 -9.19 0.78 9.67
N LYS A 26 -10.35 1.16 9.15
CA LYS A 26 -11.54 1.57 9.88
C LYS A 26 -12.75 0.80 9.34
N LEU A 27 -13.74 0.53 10.18
CA LEU A 27 -15.05 0.10 9.73
C LEU A 27 -15.92 1.34 9.44
N ILE A 28 -16.35 1.53 8.19
CA ILE A 28 -17.27 2.60 7.76
C ILE A 28 -18.48 1.92 7.14
N ASN A 29 -19.68 2.14 7.70
CA ASN A 29 -20.93 1.54 7.22
C ASN A 29 -20.81 0.01 7.03
N SER A 30 -20.28 -0.68 8.05
CA SER A 30 -20.03 -2.13 8.05
C SER A 30 -19.07 -2.64 6.95
N ARG A 31 -18.35 -1.74 6.27
CA ARG A 31 -17.32 -2.07 5.28
C ARG A 31 -15.94 -1.65 5.78
N LYS A 32 -14.94 -2.50 5.56
CA LYS A 32 -13.54 -2.16 5.87
C LYS A 32 -13.03 -1.12 4.88
N SER A 33 -12.47 -0.04 5.41
CA SER A 33 -11.82 1.06 4.68
C SER A 33 -10.36 1.11 5.10
N PHE A 34 -9.45 0.97 4.14
CA PHE A 34 -8.00 0.94 4.37
C PHE A 34 -7.42 2.30 4.01
N THR A 35 -6.75 2.92 4.97
CA THR A 35 -6.18 4.27 4.83
C THR A 35 -4.71 4.18 4.45
N PHE A 36 -4.32 4.99 3.48
CA PHE A 36 -2.97 5.08 2.97
C PHE A 36 -2.52 6.54 2.94
N HIS A 37 -1.21 6.72 3.09
CA HIS A 37 -0.54 7.97 2.80
C HIS A 37 0.31 7.76 1.55
N ALA A 38 0.25 8.69 0.59
CA ALA A 38 1.16 8.73 -0.54
C ALA A 38 2.16 9.88 -0.39
N SER A 39 3.40 9.66 -0.78
CA SER A 39 4.38 10.73 -1.04
C SER A 39 5.03 10.53 -2.40
N LYS A 40 5.49 11.62 -3.01
CA LYS A 40 6.29 11.60 -4.25
C LYS A 40 7.44 12.60 -4.15
N ASN A 41 8.67 12.15 -4.38
CA ASN A 41 9.89 12.98 -4.24
C ASN A 41 9.97 13.70 -2.89
N GLY A 42 9.60 13.00 -1.81
CA GLY A 42 9.57 13.57 -0.45
C GLY A 42 8.41 14.54 -0.16
N ASN A 43 7.58 14.88 -1.15
CA ASN A 43 6.38 15.69 -0.94
C ASN A 43 5.20 14.80 -0.55
N PHE A 44 4.53 15.14 0.55
CA PHE A 44 3.37 14.42 1.05
C PHE A 44 2.11 14.79 0.25
N TYR A 45 1.31 13.79 -0.09
CA TYR A 45 0.01 13.90 -0.73
C TYR A 45 -1.09 13.48 0.24
N ASP A 46 -2.34 13.83 -0.08
CA ASP A 46 -3.49 13.56 0.77
C ASP A 46 -3.64 12.09 1.16
N LEU A 47 -4.13 11.89 2.39
CA LEU A 47 -4.62 10.59 2.87
C LEU A 47 -5.79 10.15 2.01
N PHE A 48 -5.74 8.90 1.55
CA PHE A 48 -6.84 8.30 0.79
C PHE A 48 -7.25 6.97 1.38
N SER A 49 -8.50 6.59 1.11
CA SER A 49 -9.08 5.33 1.57
C SER A 49 -9.44 4.45 0.39
N VAL A 50 -9.13 3.16 0.49
CA VAL A 50 -9.51 2.14 -0.48
C VAL A 50 -10.31 1.07 0.24
N ARG A 51 -11.42 0.61 -0.36
CA ARG A 51 -12.18 -0.56 0.10
C ARG A 51 -11.89 -1.78 -0.76
N TYR A 52 -12.33 -2.95 -0.31
CA TYR A 52 -12.27 -4.14 -1.15
C TYR A 52 -13.05 -3.93 -2.46
N GLY A 53 -12.42 -4.31 -3.58
CA GLY A 53 -12.99 -4.14 -4.92
C GLY A 53 -12.78 -2.75 -5.53
N GLU A 54 -12.35 -1.75 -4.74
CA GLU A 54 -12.00 -0.43 -5.26
C GLU A 54 -10.58 -0.44 -5.83
N ARG A 55 -10.39 0.37 -6.88
CA ARG A 55 -9.12 0.58 -7.56
C ARG A 55 -8.74 2.04 -7.44
N GLN A 56 -7.54 2.31 -6.94
CA GLN A 56 -6.98 3.64 -6.82
C GLN A 56 -5.85 3.80 -7.83
N ALA A 57 -6.04 4.69 -8.81
CA ALA A 57 -4.96 5.09 -9.70
C ALA A 57 -3.99 6.02 -8.97
N LEU A 58 -2.71 5.72 -9.02
CA LEU A 58 -1.62 6.44 -8.38
C LEU A 58 -0.44 6.47 -9.35
N PHE A 59 -0.13 7.65 -9.90
CA PHE A 59 1.10 7.88 -10.67
C PHE A 59 1.37 6.85 -11.80
N GLY A 60 0.32 6.48 -12.55
CA GLY A 60 0.43 5.51 -13.66
C GLY A 60 0.38 4.03 -13.23
N VAL A 61 0.17 3.75 -11.94
CA VAL A 61 -0.06 2.43 -11.37
C VAL A 61 -1.47 2.36 -10.79
N THR A 62 -2.13 1.21 -10.91
CA THR A 62 -3.41 0.97 -10.22
C THR A 62 -3.16 0.12 -8.98
N MET A 63 -3.57 0.62 -7.82
CA MET A 63 -3.50 -0.07 -6.54
C MET A 63 -4.89 -0.55 -6.10
N PHE A 64 -4.98 -1.71 -5.46
CA PHE A 64 -6.22 -2.20 -4.85
C PHE A 64 -5.93 -3.14 -3.67
N VAL A 65 -6.83 -3.22 -2.70
CA VAL A 65 -6.68 -4.16 -1.57
C VAL A 65 -7.27 -5.51 -1.96
N VAL A 66 -6.46 -6.57 -1.87
CA VAL A 66 -6.87 -7.94 -2.21
C VAL A 66 -7.54 -8.59 -1.02
N ARG A 67 -8.74 -9.14 -1.23
CA ARG A 67 -9.46 -9.91 -0.21
C ARG A 67 -8.87 -11.34 -0.16
N LYS A 68 -8.29 -11.73 0.98
CA LYS A 68 -7.89 -13.13 1.27
C LYS A 68 -8.89 -13.78 2.23
N THR A 69 -9.13 -15.08 2.07
CA THR A 69 -10.23 -15.82 2.72
C THR A 69 -9.84 -16.61 3.97
N LYS A 70 -8.56 -16.71 4.36
CA LYS A 70 -8.13 -17.31 5.63
C LYS A 70 -7.00 -16.50 6.26
N SER A 71 -7.13 -16.23 7.56
CA SER A 71 -6.09 -15.84 8.54
C SER A 71 -5.27 -14.55 8.36
N ASP A 72 -5.03 -14.04 7.14
CA ASP A 72 -3.94 -13.06 6.91
C ASP A 72 -4.37 -11.61 6.68
N ILE A 73 -5.61 -11.25 7.04
CA ILE A 73 -6.05 -9.84 7.03
C ILE A 73 -6.70 -9.51 8.38
N VAL A 74 -5.88 -9.60 9.42
CA VAL A 74 -6.16 -9.17 10.79
C VAL A 74 -6.09 -7.65 10.84
N CYS A 75 -6.96 -6.97 10.10
CA CYS A 75 -7.25 -5.58 10.40
C CYS A 75 -8.53 -5.54 11.25
N TRP A 76 -8.32 -5.71 12.55
CA TRP A 76 -9.29 -5.38 13.59
C TRP A 76 -9.06 -3.94 14.01
N GLN A 77 -10.13 -3.25 14.42
CA GLN A 77 -10.02 -1.96 15.12
C GLN A 77 -8.92 -2.11 16.19
N ASN A 78 -7.79 -1.42 16.02
CA ASN A 78 -6.67 -1.32 16.97
C ASN A 78 -5.62 -2.45 17.04
N ALA A 79 -5.42 -3.26 15.99
CA ALA A 79 -4.34 -4.27 15.97
C ALA A 79 -3.31 -4.08 14.85
N THR A 80 -2.07 -4.51 15.11
CA THR A 80 -0.96 -4.69 14.15
C THR A 80 -1.38 -5.62 13.01
N GLY A 81 -1.98 -5.02 11.98
CA GLY A 81 -2.52 -5.77 10.85
C GLY A 81 -1.55 -5.81 9.68
N GLN A 82 -1.60 -6.91 8.93
CA GLN A 82 -1.08 -6.97 7.57
C GLN A 82 -2.26 -6.96 6.60
N ILE A 83 -2.05 -6.33 5.44
CA ILE A 83 -2.99 -6.36 4.33
C ILE A 83 -2.26 -6.83 3.07
N SER A 84 -3.00 -7.43 2.16
CA SER A 84 -2.50 -7.71 0.81
C SER A 84 -2.90 -6.58 -0.14
N ILE A 85 -1.91 -5.98 -0.79
CA ILE A 85 -2.10 -4.92 -1.78
C ILE A 85 -1.70 -5.46 -3.15
N GLY A 86 -2.62 -5.37 -4.11
CA GLY A 86 -2.38 -5.65 -5.51
C GLY A 86 -1.99 -4.39 -6.27
N PHE A 87 -1.06 -4.54 -7.20
CA PHE A 87 -0.61 -3.50 -8.11
C PHE A 87 -0.72 -3.99 -9.56
N ASP A 88 -1.34 -3.16 -10.38
CA ASP A 88 -1.28 -3.29 -11.84
C ASP A 88 -0.46 -2.13 -12.41
N ALA A 89 0.67 -2.48 -13.01
CA ALA A 89 1.69 -1.54 -13.43
C ALA A 89 2.36 -2.01 -14.74
N PRO A 90 2.82 -1.09 -15.59
CA PRO A 90 3.70 -1.40 -16.71
C PRO A 90 4.94 -2.18 -16.29
N LYS A 91 5.46 -3.04 -17.19
CA LYS A 91 6.60 -3.95 -16.90
C LYS A 91 7.89 -3.25 -16.46
N ASN A 92 8.05 -1.96 -16.78
CA ASN A 92 9.21 -1.16 -16.44
C ASN A 92 9.09 -0.43 -15.09
N ILE A 93 7.94 -0.49 -14.41
CA ILE A 93 7.78 0.11 -13.09
C ILE A 93 8.09 -0.93 -12.03
N GLU A 94 9.15 -0.70 -11.27
CA GLU A 94 9.51 -1.55 -10.14
C GLU A 94 8.62 -1.24 -8.93
N ILE A 95 8.15 -2.27 -8.23
CA ILE A 95 7.33 -2.10 -7.03
C ILE A 95 7.90 -3.01 -5.95
N ASN A 96 8.31 -2.42 -4.84
CA ASN A 96 8.95 -3.12 -3.74
C ASN A 96 8.44 -2.63 -2.40
N ARG A 97 8.52 -3.48 -1.37
CA ARG A 97 8.47 -2.97 0.00
C ARG A 97 9.68 -2.07 0.23
N GLU A 98 9.50 -1.00 0.98
CA GLU A 98 10.55 0.00 1.20
C GLU A 98 11.82 -0.59 1.82
N GLU A 99 11.71 -1.57 2.73
CA GLU A 99 12.87 -2.25 3.31
C GLU A 99 13.69 -3.02 2.26
N ILE A 100 13.03 -3.60 1.26
CA ILE A 100 13.68 -4.32 0.16
C ILE A 100 14.34 -3.31 -0.79
N TYR A 101 13.62 -2.23 -1.13
CA TYR A 101 14.16 -1.15 -1.96
C TYR A 101 15.41 -0.54 -1.31
N THR A 102 15.34 -0.21 -0.03
CA THR A 102 16.45 0.39 0.72
C THR A 102 17.66 -0.54 0.75
N LYS A 103 17.44 -1.85 0.95
CA LYS A 103 18.52 -2.85 0.92
C LYS A 103 19.18 -2.95 -0.47
N LYS A 104 18.39 -2.84 -1.54
CA LYS A 104 18.87 -2.95 -2.93
C LYS A 104 19.62 -1.71 -3.40
N TYR A 105 19.14 -0.52 -3.03
CA TYR A 105 19.65 0.75 -3.57
C TYR A 105 20.45 1.59 -2.59
N GLY A 106 20.57 1.16 -1.32
CA GLY A 106 21.34 1.87 -0.29
C GLY A 106 20.77 3.22 0.14
N LYS A 107 19.54 3.56 -0.26
CA LYS A 107 18.88 4.83 0.08
C LYS A 107 17.40 4.65 0.39
N LYS A 108 16.88 5.44 1.32
CA LYS A 108 15.45 5.62 1.55
C LYS A 108 14.85 6.60 0.55
N VAL A 109 13.56 6.46 0.25
CA VAL A 109 12.85 7.32 -0.73
C VAL A 109 12.03 8.41 -0.04
N ALA A 110 11.50 8.14 1.15
CA ALA A 110 10.79 9.09 2.01
C ALA A 110 11.23 8.95 3.48
#